data_AF-W4UUX3-F1
#
_entry.id   AF-W4UUX3-F1
#
_cell.length_a   1.000
_cell.length_b   1.000
_cell.length_c   1.000
_cell.angle_alpha   90.00
_cell.angle_beta   90.00
_cell.angle_gamma   90.00
#
_symmetry.space_group_name_H-M   'P 1'
#
loop_
_entity.id
_entity.type
_entity.pdbx_description
1 polymer ?
#
loop_
_entity_poly.entity_id
_entity_poly.type
_entity_poly.pdbx_seq_one_letter_code
_entity_poly.pdbx_strand_id
1 'polypeptide(L)'
;MSGKASIWNPWHGCHKWSAGCRHCYVYRSDGKYGKDSSVVTKTAKFDLPLQQKKNKEYKIPSGNLVYTCFTSDFLVEDADEWRSEAWEMMRIRQDLRFLFITKRIDRLAECLPADWEMGTTT
;
A
#
# COMPACT_ATOMS: atom_id res chain seq x y z
N MET A 1 -7.91 -22.74 -7.01
CA MET A 1 -7.03 -21.57 -7.26
C MET A 1 -6.18 -21.34 -6.02
N SER A 2 -4.90 -21.73 -6.03
CA SER A 2 -4.00 -21.44 -4.90
C SER A 2 -3.35 -20.08 -5.14
N GLY A 3 -4.03 -19.00 -4.78
CA GLY A 3 -3.47 -17.65 -4.84
C GLY A 3 -2.30 -17.54 -3.86
N LYS A 4 -1.11 -17.16 -4.33
CA LYS A 4 0.05 -16.93 -3.45
C LYS A 4 -0.02 -15.52 -2.88
N ALA A 5 0.73 -15.28 -1.81
CA ALA A 5 0.87 -13.96 -1.22
C ALA A 5 1.99 -13.16 -1.90
N SER A 6 1.83 -11.85 -1.98
CA SER A 6 2.86 -10.89 -2.37
C SER A 6 2.80 -9.67 -1.45
N ILE A 7 3.88 -8.91 -1.37
CA ILE A 7 3.96 -7.69 -0.55
C ILE A 7 4.27 -6.52 -1.47
N TRP A 8 3.53 -5.44 -1.30
CA TRP A 8 3.77 -4.17 -1.97
C TRP A 8 3.77 -3.03 -0.94
N ASN A 9 4.93 -2.40 -0.75
CA ASN A 9 5.08 -1.23 0.11
C ASN A 9 5.43 -0.03 -0.78
N PRO A 10 4.44 0.66 -1.37
CA PRO A 10 4.69 1.78 -2.28
C PRO A 10 5.35 2.98 -1.58
N TRP A 11 5.09 3.15 -0.30
CA TRP A 11 5.80 4.05 0.62
C TRP A 11 6.16 3.30 1.90
N HIS A 12 7.01 3.94 2.71
CA HIS A 12 7.48 3.44 3.99
C HIS A 12 7.47 4.60 5.00
N GLY A 13 7.26 4.28 6.28
CA GLY A 13 7.13 5.26 7.35
C GLY A 13 5.66 5.55 7.68
N CYS A 14 5.41 6.10 8.87
CA CYS A 14 4.07 6.43 9.36
C CYS A 14 4.16 7.29 10.63
N HIS A 15 3.15 8.13 10.88
CA HIS A 15 2.99 8.85 12.15
C HIS A 15 2.27 8.01 13.22
N LYS A 16 2.77 7.95 14.46
CA LYS A 16 2.07 7.22 15.53
C LYS A 16 0.70 7.87 15.79
N TRP A 17 -0.37 7.11 15.61
CA TRP A 17 -1.75 7.61 15.71
C TRP A 17 -2.42 7.38 17.06
N SER A 18 -2.21 6.21 17.66
CA SER A 18 -2.91 5.81 18.89
C SER A 18 -2.00 5.04 19.84
N ALA A 19 -2.50 4.74 21.05
CA ALA A 19 -1.80 3.89 22.03
C ALA A 19 -1.36 2.54 21.44
N GLY A 20 -2.11 2.02 20.46
CA GLY A 20 -1.74 0.80 19.72
C GLY A 20 -0.49 0.91 18.86
N CYS A 21 0.12 2.09 18.72
CA CYS A 21 1.41 2.29 18.03
C CYS A 21 2.61 2.21 18.98
N ARG A 22 2.41 2.07 20.30
CA ARG A 22 3.50 2.03 21.30
C ARG A 22 4.56 0.98 20.99
N HIS A 23 4.14 -0.19 20.51
CA HIS A 23 5.03 -1.31 20.17
C HIS A 23 5.06 -1.61 18.66
N CYS A 24 4.92 -0.57 17.83
CA CYS A 24 4.91 -0.71 16.38
C CYS A 24 6.21 -1.39 15.88
N TYR A 25 6.07 -2.50 15.18
CA TYR A 25 7.21 -3.28 14.72
C TYR A 25 8.05 -2.54 13.68
N VAL A 26 7.45 -1.64 12.88
CA VAL A 26 8.16 -0.82 11.89
C VAL A 26 9.18 0.08 12.59
N TYR A 27 8.72 0.89 13.55
CA TYR A 27 9.57 1.74 14.39
C TYR A 27 10.67 0.96 15.12
N ARG A 28 10.33 -0.22 15.65
CA ARG A 28 11.30 -1.08 16.32
C ARG A 28 12.35 -1.63 15.35
N SER A 29 11.95 -2.06 14.16
CA SER A 29 12.85 -2.62 13.16
C SER A 29 13.75 -1.55 12.56
N ASP A 30 13.21 -0.40 12.16
CA ASP A 30 13.96 0.71 11.59
C ASP A 30 14.94 1.31 12.60
N GLY A 31 14.54 1.42 13.88
CA GLY A 31 15.42 1.89 14.95
C GLY A 31 16.68 1.02 15.14
N LYS A 32 16.60 -0.29 14.86
CA LYS A 32 17.79 -1.17 14.88
C LYS A 32 18.82 -0.81 13.80
N TYR A 33 18.37 -0.15 12.73
CA TYR A 33 19.19 0.27 11.60
C TYR A 33 19.40 1.79 11.56
N GLY A 34 19.05 2.52 12.64
CA GLY A 34 19.19 3.97 12.71
C GLY A 34 18.30 4.75 11.76
N LYS A 35 17.19 4.16 11.30
CA LYS A 35 16.24 4.81 10.39
C LYS A 35 15.07 5.41 11.17
N ASP A 36 14.68 6.62 10.79
CA ASP A 36 13.51 7.31 11.35
C ASP A 36 12.22 6.91 10.61
N SER A 37 11.36 6.14 11.26
CA SER A 37 10.06 5.73 10.70
C SER A 37 9.01 6.82 10.68
N SER A 38 9.24 7.97 11.33
CA SER A 38 8.32 9.11 11.28
C SER A 38 8.40 9.85 9.95
N VAL A 39 9.48 9.67 9.19
CA VAL A 39 9.62 10.24 7.85
C VAL A 39 8.98 9.29 6.83
N VAL A 40 7.90 9.74 6.20
CA VAL A 40 7.23 8.98 5.14
C VAL A 40 7.94 9.23 3.80
N THR A 41 8.31 8.15 3.12
CA THR A 41 9.04 8.22 1.84
C THR A 41 8.46 7.24 0.82
N LYS A 42 8.29 7.70 -0.44
CA LYS A 42 8.03 6.85 -1.61
C LYS A 42 9.18 5.85 -1.79
N THR A 43 8.89 4.57 -2.05
CA THR A 43 9.93 3.54 -2.21
C THR A 43 10.24 3.26 -3.68
N ALA A 44 11.39 2.61 -3.93
CA ALA A 44 11.72 2.06 -5.25
C ALA A 44 10.78 0.92 -5.72
N LYS A 45 9.85 0.48 -4.87
CA LYS A 45 8.81 -0.52 -5.22
C LYS A 45 7.46 0.14 -5.48
N PHE A 46 7.41 1.45 -5.66
CA PHE A 46 6.18 2.18 -5.90
C PHE A 46 5.36 1.58 -7.05
N ASP A 47 6.00 1.34 -8.19
CA ASP A 47 5.40 0.82 -9.42
C ASP A 47 5.35 -0.72 -9.52
N LEU A 48 5.67 -1.45 -8.43
CA LEU A 48 5.79 -2.92 -8.43
C LEU A 48 4.59 -3.67 -9.06
N PRO A 49 3.31 -3.27 -8.86
CA PRO A 49 2.18 -3.94 -9.50
C PRO A 49 2.23 -3.91 -11.02
N LEU A 50 2.86 -2.89 -11.61
CA LEU A 50 2.97 -2.74 -13.06
C LEU A 50 4.30 -3.26 -13.61
N GLN A 51 5.31 -3.45 -12.76
CA GLN A 51 6.61 -3.95 -13.20
C GLN A 51 6.49 -5.33 -13.86
N GLN A 52 7.10 -5.46 -15.03
CA GLN A 52 7.15 -6.69 -15.80
C GLN A 52 8.56 -7.30 -15.77
N LYS A 53 8.61 -8.61 -16.01
CA LYS A 53 9.84 -9.35 -16.32
C LYS A 53 10.20 -9.13 -17.81
N LYS A 54 11.36 -9.66 -18.23
CA LYS A 54 11.79 -9.60 -19.64
C LYS A 54 10.81 -10.27 -20.62
N ASN A 55 10.05 -11.27 -20.16
CA ASN A 55 9.04 -11.98 -20.94
C ASN A 55 7.66 -11.27 -20.94
N LYS A 56 7.59 -10.00 -20.52
CA LYS A 56 6.37 -9.18 -20.43
C LYS A 56 5.32 -9.65 -19.42
N GLU A 57 5.59 -10.71 -18.67
CA GLU A 57 4.74 -11.09 -17.53
C GLU A 57 4.92 -10.10 -16.37
N TYR A 58 3.83 -9.76 -15.69
CA TYR A 58 3.91 -9.02 -14.44
C TYR A 58 4.76 -9.76 -13.39
N LYS A 59 5.52 -9.01 -12.61
CA LYS A 59 6.32 -9.55 -11.50
C LYS A 59 5.44 -10.15 -10.40
N ILE A 60 4.27 -9.56 -10.14
CA ILE A 60 3.24 -10.14 -9.26
C ILE A 60 2.28 -10.98 -10.13
N PRO A 61 2.25 -12.32 -9.94
CA PRO A 61 1.33 -13.20 -10.66
C PRO A 61 -0.14 -12.86 -10.40
N SER A 62 -0.98 -13.00 -11.43
CA SER A 62 -2.43 -12.87 -11.33
C SER A 62 -3.03 -13.83 -10.28
N GLY A 63 -4.11 -13.40 -9.64
CA GLY A 63 -4.79 -14.14 -8.57
C GLY A 63 -4.11 -14.08 -7.20
N ASN A 64 -3.00 -13.36 -7.06
CA ASN A 64 -2.32 -13.19 -5.77
C ASN A 64 -3.06 -12.22 -4.83
N LEU A 65 -2.96 -12.49 -3.53
CA LEU A 65 -3.23 -11.51 -2.48
C LEU A 65 -1.99 -10.64 -2.28
N VAL A 66 -2.16 -9.32 -2.35
CA VAL A 66 -1.11 -8.32 -2.17
C VAL A 66 -1.31 -7.57 -0.86
N TYR A 67 -0.46 -7.88 0.11
CA TYR A 67 -0.35 -7.14 1.35
C TYR A 67 0.27 -5.77 1.06
N THR A 68 -0.52 -4.73 1.23
CA THR A 68 -0.21 -3.36 0.81
C THR A 68 0.03 -2.48 2.03
N CYS A 69 1.12 -1.72 2.01
CA CYS A 69 1.50 -0.80 3.10
C CYS A 69 1.66 -1.50 4.46
N PHE A 70 2.36 -2.64 4.50
CA PHE A 70 2.69 -3.28 5.78
C PHE A 70 3.85 -2.57 6.50
N THR A 71 4.64 -1.76 5.81
CA THR A 71 5.66 -0.89 6.44
C THR A 71 5.26 0.58 6.52
N SER A 72 3.97 0.88 6.42
CA SER A 72 3.39 2.22 6.44
C SER A 72 1.89 2.14 6.80
N ASP A 73 1.13 3.22 6.61
CA ASP A 73 -0.34 3.20 6.55
C ASP A 73 -0.75 3.73 5.17
N PHE A 74 -1.74 3.11 4.51
CA PHE A 74 -2.14 3.52 3.16
C PHE A 74 -2.81 4.91 3.17
N LEU A 75 -3.42 5.28 4.29
CA LEU A 75 -4.15 6.53 4.48
C LEU A 75 -3.34 7.58 5.24
N VAL A 76 -2.00 7.49 5.27
CA VAL A 76 -1.13 8.53 5.86
C VAL A 76 -1.10 9.78 4.98
N GLU A 77 -1.09 10.97 5.59
CA GLU A 77 -1.24 12.29 4.93
C GLU A 77 -0.15 12.52 3.89
N ASP A 78 1.07 12.17 4.23
CA ASP A 78 2.25 12.31 3.38
C ASP A 78 2.15 11.52 2.07
N ALA A 79 1.23 10.55 2.00
CA ALA A 79 1.00 9.79 0.78
C ALA A 79 -0.01 10.43 -0.18
N ASP A 80 -0.64 11.55 0.18
CA ASP A 80 -1.67 12.22 -0.62
C ASP A 80 -1.18 12.54 -2.04
N GLU A 81 0.07 12.99 -2.18
CA GLU A 81 0.66 13.39 -3.47
C GLU A 81 0.79 12.25 -4.49
N TRP A 82 0.86 10.99 -4.04
CA TRP A 82 1.08 9.84 -4.90
C TRP A 82 0.01 8.75 -4.77
N ARG A 83 -0.99 8.91 -3.91
CA ARG A 83 -2.01 7.87 -3.66
C ARG A 83 -2.90 7.61 -4.87
N SER A 84 -3.21 8.64 -5.65
CA SER A 84 -4.00 8.50 -6.88
C SER A 84 -3.35 7.54 -7.88
N GLU A 85 -2.03 7.62 -8.06
CA GLU A 85 -1.28 6.67 -8.88
C GLU A 85 -1.33 5.23 -8.30
N ALA A 86 -1.28 5.07 -6.97
CA ALA A 86 -1.40 3.77 -6.33
C ALA A 86 -2.79 3.13 -6.55
N TRP A 87 -3.86 3.93 -6.48
CA TRP A 87 -5.20 3.48 -6.85
C TRP A 87 -5.28 3.07 -8.32
N GLU A 88 -4.69 3.84 -9.23
CA GLU A 88 -4.64 3.51 -10.65
C GLU A 88 -3.92 2.18 -10.90
N MET A 89 -2.81 1.93 -10.21
CA MET A 89 -2.13 0.63 -10.29
C MET A 89 -3.00 -0.53 -9.80
N MET A 90 -3.79 -0.33 -8.73
CA MET A 90 -4.75 -1.34 -8.27
C MET A 90 -5.87 -1.57 -9.28
N ARG A 91 -6.34 -0.50 -9.94
CA ARG A 91 -7.37 -0.56 -10.99
C ARG A 91 -6.87 -1.27 -12.25
N ILE A 92 -5.64 -1.03 -12.68
CA ILE A 92 -5.00 -1.75 -13.79
C ILE A 92 -4.81 -3.23 -13.44
N ARG A 93 -4.50 -3.54 -12.18
CA ARG A 93 -4.27 -4.89 -11.67
C ARG A 93 -5.48 -5.47 -10.95
N GLN A 94 -6.67 -5.33 -11.53
CA GLN A 94 -7.91 -5.95 -11.05
C GLN A 94 -7.85 -7.49 -10.98
N ASP A 95 -6.85 -8.10 -11.62
CA ASP A 95 -6.53 -9.53 -11.48
C ASP A 95 -5.90 -9.90 -10.12
N LEU A 96 -5.58 -8.92 -9.28
CA LEU A 96 -5.04 -9.08 -7.93
C LEU A 96 -6.07 -8.72 -6.85
N ARG A 97 -5.84 -9.22 -5.64
CA ARG A 97 -6.58 -8.78 -4.43
C ARG A 97 -5.66 -7.96 -3.56
N PHE A 98 -6.00 -6.71 -3.27
CA PHE A 98 -5.20 -5.86 -2.40
C PHE A 98 -5.77 -5.83 -0.98
N LEU A 99 -4.90 -5.91 0.02
CA LEU A 99 -5.25 -5.79 1.43
C LEU A 99 -4.28 -4.82 2.10
N PHE A 100 -4.82 -3.72 2.61
CA PHE A 100 -4.13 -2.86 3.57
C PHE A 100 -4.96 -2.81 4.87
N ILE A 101 -4.27 -2.54 5.97
CA ILE A 101 -4.89 -2.25 7.26
C ILE A 101 -4.58 -0.80 7.61
N THR A 102 -5.50 -0.12 8.27
CA THR A 102 -5.33 1.28 8.63
C THR A 102 -5.89 1.55 10.02
N LYS A 103 -5.25 2.49 10.73
CA LYS A 103 -5.81 3.08 11.95
C LYS A 103 -6.45 4.45 11.70
N ARG A 104 -6.41 4.93 10.45
CA ARG A 104 -6.89 6.24 9.98
C ARG A 104 -8.19 6.11 9.18
N ILE A 105 -9.11 5.29 9.69
CA ILE A 105 -10.34 4.96 8.97
C ILE A 105 -11.22 6.20 8.73
N ASP A 106 -11.07 7.23 9.57
CA ASP A 106 -11.65 8.55 9.43
C ASP A 106 -11.32 9.23 8.10
N ARG A 107 -10.16 8.92 7.51
CA ARG A 107 -9.70 9.51 6.24
C ARG A 107 -10.13 8.72 5.01
N LEU A 108 -10.81 7.58 5.17
CA LEU A 108 -11.12 6.70 4.04
C LEU A 108 -11.89 7.46 2.96
N ALA A 109 -13.00 8.11 3.31
CA ALA A 109 -13.86 8.81 2.35
C ALA A 109 -13.12 9.84 1.49
N GLU A 110 -12.18 10.59 2.10
CA GLU A 110 -11.36 11.60 1.42
C GLU A 110 -10.27 10.98 0.53
N CYS A 111 -9.85 9.76 0.84
CA CYS A 111 -8.75 9.07 0.18
C CYS A 111 -9.19 8.09 -0.91
N LEU A 112 -10.49 7.86 -1.10
CA LEU A 112 -11.02 7.04 -2.17
C LEU A 112 -10.81 7.72 -3.53
N PRO A 113 -10.58 6.96 -4.62
CA PRO A 113 -10.54 7.54 -5.95
C PRO A 113 -11.92 8.08 -6.33
N ALA A 114 -11.96 9.12 -7.17
CA ALA A 114 -13.20 9.82 -7.50
C ALA A 114 -14.28 8.92 -8.15
N ASP A 115 -13.87 7.83 -8.79
CA ASP A 115 -14.74 6.85 -9.45
C ASP A 115 -15.15 5.68 -8.54
N TRP A 116 -14.85 5.72 -7.24
CA TRP A 116 -15.11 4.61 -6.31
C TRP A 116 -16.58 4.19 -6.22
N GLU A 117 -17.50 5.16 -6.26
CA GLU A 117 -18.95 4.90 -6.14
C GLU A 117 -19.60 4.44 -7.46
N MET A 118 -18.87 4.40 -8.58
CA MET A 118 -19.37 3.87 -9.86
C MET A 118 -19.36 2.33 -9.91
N GLY A 119 -19.08 1.67 -8.78
CA GLY A 119 -18.94 0.22 -8.64
C GLY A 119 -20.21 -0.60 -8.47
N THR A 120 -21.42 -0.03 -8.63
CA THR A 120 -22.65 -0.83 -8.78
C THR A 120 -22.96 -0.99 -10.27
N THR A 121 -22.40 -2.02 -10.88
CA THR A 121 -22.80 -2.46 -12.23
C THR A 121 -24.24 -3.00 -12.17
N THR A 122 -25.08 -2.44 -13.04
CA THR A 122 -26.36 -2.96 -13.54
C THR A 122 -26.25 -4.35 -14.13
#